data_AF-A0A7X1LHT2-F1
#
_entry.id   AF-A0A7X1LHT2-F1
#
_cell.length_a   1.000
_cell.length_b   1.000
_cell.length_c   1.000
_cell.angle_alpha   90.00
_cell.angle_beta   90.00
_cell.angle_gamma   90.00
#
_symmetry.space_group_name_H-M   'P 1'
#
loop_
_entity.id
_entity.type
_entity.pdbx_description
1 polymer ?
#
loop_
_entity_poly.entity_id
_entity_poly.type
_entity_poly.pdbx_seq_one_letter_code
_entity_poly.pdbx_strand_id
1 'polypeptide(L)'
;MQTAASITLNSRLSTSPRARCQAHIRPVTFHAPDCVIYAQGERTRSLYQIEYGAVRIYRLLADGRRQIVAFHLVGETFGFEINETHSFYAEAMVNTGLTSVERPASGHLNDRLVGVALKAMVRAQEHLLVVGRQSSLEKIAVFLVDLADR
;
A
#
# COMPACT_ATOMS: atom_id res chain seq x y z
N MET A 1 54.62 24.03 -36.51
CA MET A 1 54.90 23.04 -35.45
C MET A 1 53.66 22.92 -34.59
N GLN A 2 53.00 21.77 -34.67
CA GLN A 2 51.74 21.45 -34.01
C GLN A 2 51.98 21.05 -32.55
N THR A 3 51.12 21.49 -31.63
CA THR A 3 50.95 20.82 -30.32
C THR A 3 49.47 20.77 -30.00
N ALA A 4 48.83 19.66 -30.36
CA ALA A 4 47.45 19.34 -30.01
C ALA A 4 47.42 18.73 -28.60
N ALA A 5 46.77 19.41 -27.65
CA ALA A 5 46.50 18.86 -26.32
C ALA A 5 45.32 17.88 -26.42
N SER A 6 45.61 16.59 -26.31
CA SER A 6 44.60 15.52 -26.29
C SER A 6 43.94 15.46 -24.91
N ILE A 7 42.66 15.82 -24.84
CA ILE A 7 41.82 15.62 -23.66
C ILE A 7 41.40 14.14 -23.65
N THR A 8 41.96 13.37 -22.73
CA THR A 8 41.58 11.96 -22.53
C THR A 8 40.42 11.90 -21.54
N LEU A 9 39.19 11.85 -22.06
CA LEU A 9 37.98 11.60 -21.26
C LEU A 9 37.88 10.10 -21.00
N ASN A 10 38.33 9.66 -19.83
CA ASN A 10 38.26 8.26 -19.41
C ASN A 10 36.85 7.97 -18.84
N SER A 11 35.92 7.59 -19.70
CA SER A 11 34.58 7.14 -19.30
C SER A 11 34.64 5.70 -18.78
N ARG A 12 34.91 5.56 -17.48
CA ARG A 12 34.70 4.28 -16.79
C ARG A 12 33.20 4.08 -16.58
N LEU A 13 32.56 3.37 -17.50
CA LEU A 13 31.26 2.75 -17.27
C LEU A 13 31.42 1.75 -16.12
N SER A 14 31.02 2.17 -14.91
CA SER A 14 30.87 1.27 -13.78
C SER A 14 29.63 0.41 -14.03
N THR A 15 29.84 -0.79 -14.57
CA THR A 15 28.81 -1.82 -14.65
C THR A 15 28.47 -2.25 -13.23
N SER A 16 27.37 -1.72 -12.69
CA SER A 16 26.79 -2.19 -11.43
C SER A 16 26.44 -3.68 -11.54
N PRO A 17 26.86 -4.53 -10.58
CA PRO A 17 26.52 -5.94 -10.60
C PRO A 17 25.00 -6.06 -10.43
N ARG A 18 24.35 -6.74 -11.39
CA ARG A 18 22.92 -7.08 -11.35
C ARG A 18 22.58 -7.62 -9.96
N ALA A 19 21.77 -6.88 -9.22
CA ALA A 19 21.23 -7.31 -7.95
C ALA A 19 20.58 -8.67 -8.17
N ARG A 20 21.12 -9.72 -7.54
CA ARG A 20 20.48 -11.02 -7.47
C ARG A 20 19.14 -10.79 -6.79
N CYS A 21 18.04 -10.95 -7.53
CA CYS A 21 16.72 -11.08 -6.94
C CYS A 21 16.71 -12.40 -6.15
N GLN A 22 17.18 -12.36 -4.91
CA GLN A 22 16.84 -13.39 -3.94
C GLN A 22 15.33 -13.29 -3.76
N ALA A 23 14.61 -14.29 -4.28
CA ALA A 23 13.20 -14.46 -4.02
C ALA A 23 13.07 -14.81 -2.53
N HIS A 24 12.86 -13.77 -1.70
CA HIS A 24 12.55 -13.97 -0.29
C HIS A 24 11.13 -14.53 -0.25
N ILE A 25 11.01 -15.85 -0.10
CA ILE A 25 9.70 -16.50 0.07
C ILE A 25 9.12 -15.97 1.37
N ARG A 26 8.00 -15.27 1.29
CA ARG A 26 7.22 -14.80 2.45
C ARG A 26 6.03 -15.73 2.61
N PRO A 27 5.76 -16.26 3.82
CA PRO A 27 4.61 -17.11 4.03
C PRO A 27 3.31 -16.33 3.76
N VAL A 28 2.40 -16.95 3.03
CA VAL A 28 1.06 -16.40 2.78
C VAL A 28 0.14 -16.89 3.89
N THR A 29 -0.55 -15.95 4.53
CA THR A 29 -1.62 -16.21 5.49
C THR A 29 -2.97 -16.15 4.80
N PHE A 30 -3.88 -17.03 5.18
CA PHE A 30 -5.16 -17.23 4.50
C PHE A 30 -6.32 -16.75 5.39
N HIS A 31 -7.16 -15.89 4.84
CA HIS A 31 -8.30 -15.29 5.52
C HIS A 31 -9.60 -15.64 4.77
N ALA A 32 -10.59 -16.14 5.50
CA ALA A 32 -11.92 -16.39 4.95
C ALA A 32 -12.69 -15.07 4.76
N PRO A 33 -13.75 -15.04 3.93
CA PRO A 33 -14.64 -13.89 3.84
C PRO A 33 -15.17 -13.45 5.20
N ASP A 34 -15.31 -12.14 5.39
CA ASP A 34 -15.75 -11.45 6.61
C ASP A 34 -14.85 -11.71 7.85
N CYS A 35 -13.66 -12.28 7.64
CA CYS A 35 -12.66 -12.43 8.69
C CYS A 35 -11.95 -11.09 8.94
N VAL A 36 -11.90 -10.66 10.20
CA VAL A 36 -11.15 -9.48 10.64
C VAL A 36 -9.66 -9.82 10.67
N ILE A 37 -8.88 -9.10 9.87
CA ILE A 37 -7.43 -9.25 9.76
C ILE A 37 -6.73 -8.56 10.95
N TYR A 38 -7.20 -7.36 11.29
CA TYR A 38 -6.86 -6.68 12.54
C TYR A 38 -8.01 -5.77 12.97
N ALA A 39 -8.14 -5.58 14.28
CA ALA A 39 -9.16 -4.74 14.87
C ALA A 39 -8.66 -3.31 15.15
N GLN A 40 -9.59 -2.35 15.18
CA GLN A 40 -9.28 -1.01 15.68
C GLN A 40 -8.79 -1.08 17.14
N GLY A 41 -7.68 -0.39 17.43
CA GLY A 41 -7.04 -0.38 18.74
C GLY A 41 -6.11 -1.57 18.99
N GLU A 42 -6.08 -2.57 18.11
CA GLU A 42 -5.11 -3.66 18.19
C GLU A 42 -3.69 -3.15 17.90
N ARG A 43 -2.69 -3.75 18.55
CA ARG A 43 -1.29 -3.39 18.32
C ARG A 43 -0.87 -3.64 16.87
N THR A 44 -0.29 -2.62 16.25
CA THR A 44 0.26 -2.70 14.90
C THR A 44 1.52 -3.57 14.90
N ARG A 45 1.46 -4.72 14.23
CA ARG A 45 2.59 -5.68 14.14
C ARG A 45 3.33 -5.63 12.82
N SER A 46 2.62 -5.37 11.73
CA SER A 46 3.18 -5.45 10.37
C SER A 46 2.31 -4.67 9.38
N LEU A 47 2.86 -4.41 8.21
CA LEU A 47 2.07 -4.07 7.03
C LEU A 47 1.69 -5.35 6.29
N TYR A 48 0.66 -5.29 5.47
CA TYR A 48 0.13 -6.46 4.76
C TYR A 48 0.09 -6.18 3.27
N GLN A 49 0.60 -7.11 2.47
CA GLN A 49 0.47 -7.09 1.02
C GLN A 49 -0.53 -8.16 0.59
N ILE A 50 -1.45 -7.78 -0.30
CA ILE A 50 -2.49 -8.68 -0.81
C ILE A 50 -1.91 -9.49 -1.98
N GLU A 51 -1.80 -10.80 -1.79
CA GLU A 51 -1.37 -11.73 -2.85
C GLU A 51 -2.54 -12.16 -3.74
N TYR A 52 -3.73 -12.28 -3.14
CA TYR A 52 -5.00 -12.44 -3.86
C TYR A 52 -6.17 -12.07 -2.94
N GLY A 53 -7.33 -11.79 -3.53
CA GLY A 53 -8.55 -11.41 -2.80
C GLY A 53 -8.67 -9.89 -2.65
N ALA A 54 -9.41 -9.46 -1.63
CA ALA A 54 -9.70 -8.04 -1.41
C ALA A 54 -9.99 -7.76 0.07
N VAL A 55 -9.59 -6.57 0.52
CA VAL A 55 -9.74 -6.12 1.91
C VAL A 55 -10.49 -4.80 1.95
N ARG A 56 -11.43 -4.66 2.88
CA ARG A 56 -12.04 -3.37 3.23
C ARG A 56 -11.43 -2.81 4.51
N ILE A 57 -11.21 -1.50 4.52
CA ILE A 57 -10.83 -0.74 5.71
C ILE A 57 -12.03 0.07 6.18
N TYR A 58 -12.38 0.00 7.46
CA TYR A 58 -13.54 0.69 7.98
C TYR A 58 -13.43 1.10 9.44
N ARG A 59 -14.31 2.01 9.86
CA ARG A 59 -14.57 2.33 11.27
C ARG A 59 -15.98 1.90 11.65
N LEU A 60 -16.16 1.45 12.89
CA LEU A 60 -17.48 1.29 13.48
C LEU A 60 -17.97 2.62 14.04
N LEU A 61 -19.17 3.02 13.64
CA LEU A 61 -19.89 4.14 14.23
C LEU A 61 -20.59 3.69 15.51
N ALA A 62 -20.96 4.65 16.37
CA ALA A 62 -21.62 4.37 17.65
C ALA A 62 -22.96 3.63 17.51
N ASP A 63 -23.60 3.73 16.34
CA ASP A 63 -24.85 3.03 16.00
C ASP A 63 -24.62 1.64 15.38
N GLY A 64 -23.37 1.16 15.35
CA GLY A 64 -23.00 -0.15 14.81
C GLY A 64 -22.81 -0.18 13.29
N ARG A 65 -23.06 0.93 12.58
CA ARG A 65 -22.79 0.98 11.13
C ARG A 65 -21.30 0.99 10.85
N ARG A 66 -20.92 0.37 9.72
CA ARG A 66 -19.56 0.39 9.19
C ARG A 66 -19.41 1.55 8.21
N GLN A 67 -18.53 2.49 8.52
CA GLN A 67 -18.10 3.50 7.56
C GLN A 67 -16.85 2.98 6.84
N ILE A 68 -17.01 2.57 5.59
CA ILE A 68 -15.89 2.14 4.75
C ILE A 68 -15.08 3.37 4.34
N VAL A 69 -13.76 3.28 4.52
CA VAL A 69 -12.81 4.37 4.20
C VAL A 69 -11.87 4.02 3.06
N ALA A 70 -11.63 2.73 2.81
CA ALA A 70 -10.84 2.27 1.68
C ALA A 70 -11.15 0.83 1.31
N PHE A 71 -10.86 0.49 0.04
CA PHE A 71 -10.76 -0.86 -0.46
C PHE A 71 -9.33 -1.08 -0.96
N HIS A 72 -8.80 -2.27 -0.67
CA HIS A 72 -7.51 -2.73 -1.13
C HIS A 72 -7.62 -4.01 -1.94
N LEU A 73 -6.93 -4.04 -3.08
CA LEU A 73 -6.92 -5.16 -4.03
C LEU A 73 -5.55 -5.83 -4.11
N VAL A 74 -5.48 -6.91 -4.90
CA VAL A 74 -4.24 -7.64 -5.18
C VAL A 74 -3.10 -6.72 -5.58
N GLY A 75 -1.91 -6.97 -5.03
CA GLY A 75 -0.70 -6.17 -5.24
C GLY A 75 -0.61 -4.92 -4.36
N GLU A 76 -1.70 -4.49 -3.72
CA GLU A 76 -1.68 -3.35 -2.82
C GLU A 76 -1.19 -3.71 -1.41
N THR A 77 -0.63 -2.71 -0.73
CA THR A 77 -0.21 -2.82 0.67
C THR A 77 -1.10 -1.96 1.55
N PHE A 78 -1.47 -2.47 2.73
CA PHE A 78 -2.28 -1.76 3.72
C PHE A 78 -1.75 -1.96 5.15
N GLY A 79 -2.39 -1.31 6.12
CA GLY A 79 -1.99 -1.35 7.53
C GLY A 79 -1.02 -0.25 7.95
N PHE A 80 -0.87 0.80 7.14
CA PHE A 80 -0.01 1.94 7.46
C PHE A 80 -0.53 2.69 8.69
N GLU A 81 0.26 2.68 9.77
CA GLU A 81 -0.04 3.39 11.01
C GLU A 81 1.18 4.16 11.51
N ILE A 82 0.95 5.37 12.02
CA ILE A 82 1.97 6.14 12.72
C ILE A 82 2.11 5.69 14.18
N ASN A 83 1.00 5.25 14.78
CA ASN A 83 0.92 4.81 16.16
C ASN A 83 1.20 3.31 16.30
N GLU A 84 1.37 2.87 17.54
CA GLU A 84 1.51 1.45 17.90
C GLU A 84 0.20 0.66 17.78
N THR A 85 -0.91 1.30 17.37
CA THR A 85 -2.22 0.67 17.24
C THR A 85 -2.90 1.01 15.92
N HIS A 86 -3.78 0.12 15.48
CA HIS A 86 -4.59 0.31 14.28
C HIS A 86 -5.72 1.33 14.50
N SER A 87 -5.82 2.30 13.61
CA SER A 87 -6.83 3.38 13.63
C SER A 87 -8.19 2.94 13.10
N PHE A 88 -8.22 1.81 12.38
CA PHE A 88 -9.36 1.25 11.67
C PHE A 88 -9.38 -0.28 11.79
N TYR A 89 -10.48 -0.90 11.39
CA TYR A 89 -10.56 -2.33 11.13
C TYR A 89 -10.08 -2.64 9.71
N ALA A 90 -9.46 -3.80 9.52
CA ALA A 90 -9.28 -4.43 8.21
C ALA A 90 -9.99 -5.78 8.19
N GLU A 91 -10.75 -6.03 7.13
CA GLU A 91 -11.54 -7.25 6.99
C GLU A 91 -11.50 -7.77 5.56
N ALA A 92 -11.30 -9.08 5.43
CA ALA A 92 -11.32 -9.76 4.15
C ALA A 92 -12.73 -9.76 3.57
N MET A 93 -12.90 -9.30 2.33
CA MET A 93 -14.20 -9.30 1.65
C MET A 93 -14.52 -10.63 0.97
N VAL A 94 -13.46 -11.35 0.59
CA VAL A 94 -13.48 -12.65 -0.08
C VAL A 94 -12.35 -13.49 0.50
N ASN A 95 -12.19 -14.75 0.08
CA ASN A 95 -10.99 -15.52 0.40
C ASN A 95 -9.75 -14.72 -0.01
N THR A 96 -8.92 -14.38 0.97
CA THR A 96 -7.82 -13.41 0.80
C THR A 96 -6.52 -14.00 1.32
N GLY A 97 -5.48 -13.93 0.51
CA GLY A 97 -4.12 -14.32 0.86
C GLY A 97 -3.25 -13.10 1.11
N LEU A 98 -2.57 -13.05 2.26
CA LEU A 98 -1.75 -11.91 2.66
C LEU A 98 -0.33 -12.35 2.99
N THR A 99 0.68 -11.59 2.52
CA THR A 99 2.03 -11.65 3.07
C THR A 99 2.27 -10.52 4.06
N SER A 100 3.03 -10.80 5.11
CA SER A 100 3.48 -9.77 6.04
C SER A 100 4.70 -9.03 5.49
N VAL A 101 4.67 -7.71 5.59
CA VAL A 101 5.81 -6.83 5.33
C VAL A 101 6.25 -6.27 6.68
N GLU A 102 7.39 -6.76 7.17
CA GLU A 102 7.96 -6.30 8.42
C GLU A 102 8.29 -4.81 8.35
N ARG A 103 7.91 -4.08 9.39
CA ARG A 103 8.35 -2.70 9.58
C ARG A 103 9.82 -2.76 9.98
N PRO A 104 10.73 -2.04 9.30
CA PRO A 104 12.13 -2.05 9.66
C PRO A 104 12.29 -1.56 11.11
N ALA A 105 13.02 -2.33 11.92
CA ALA A 105 13.25 -2.05 13.34
C ALA A 105 13.92 -0.69 13.59
N SER A 106 14.63 -0.16 12.59
CA SER A 106 15.27 1.16 12.62
C SER A 106 14.31 2.34 12.40
N GLY A 107 13.02 2.08 12.12
CA GLY A 107 12.04 3.11 11.79
C GLY A 107 12.17 3.69 10.37
N HIS A 108 13.26 3.41 9.66
CA HIS A 108 13.49 3.87 8.29
C HIS A 108 12.79 2.97 7.28
N LEU A 109 11.61 3.39 6.81
CA LEU A 109 10.93 2.73 5.69
C LEU A 109 11.81 2.78 4.44
N ASN A 110 11.90 1.66 3.72
CA ASN A 110 12.53 1.63 2.39
C ASN A 110 11.77 2.58 1.45
N ASP A 111 12.48 3.29 0.56
CA ASP A 111 11.95 4.19 -0.47
C ASP A 111 10.72 3.61 -1.20
N ARG A 112 10.68 2.30 -1.43
CA ARG A 112 9.50 1.63 -2.02
C ARG A 112 8.25 1.77 -1.15
N LEU A 113 8.35 1.54 0.16
CA LEU A 113 7.22 1.65 1.09
C LEU A 113 6.80 3.12 1.28
N VAL A 114 7.77 4.04 1.28
CA VAL A 114 7.48 5.48 1.28
C VAL A 114 6.68 5.86 0.04
N GLY A 115 7.09 5.38 -1.14
CA GLY A 115 6.36 5.59 -2.39
C GLY A 115 4.92 5.05 -2.35
N VAL A 116 4.71 3.87 -1.77
CA VAL A 116 3.36 3.30 -1.60
C VAL A 116 2.52 4.12 -0.62
N ALA A 117 3.08 4.54 0.53
CA ALA A 117 2.39 5.37 1.50
C ALA A 117 1.99 6.74 0.94
N LEU A 118 2.89 7.38 0.15
CA LEU A 118 2.59 8.64 -0.52
C LEU A 118 1.48 8.49 -1.56
N LYS A 119 1.48 7.41 -2.35
CA LYS A 119 0.36 7.10 -3.26
C LYS A 119 -0.96 6.93 -2.51
N ALA A 120 -0.94 6.22 -1.38
CA ALA A 120 -2.13 6.07 -0.55
C ALA A 120 -2.64 7.42 0.00
N MET A 121 -1.73 8.33 0.38
CA MET A 121 -2.08 9.68 0.83
C MET A 121 -2.74 10.51 -0.28
N VAL A 122 -2.19 10.49 -1.50
CA VAL A 122 -2.79 11.19 -2.65
C VAL A 122 -4.20 10.67 -2.93
N ARG A 123 -4.38 9.34 -2.95
CA ARG A 123 -5.71 8.72 -3.11
C ARG A 123 -6.70 9.15 -2.02
N ALA A 124 -6.24 9.24 -0.77
CA ALA A 124 -7.08 9.70 0.33
C ALA A 124 -7.52 11.17 0.13
N GLN A 125 -6.66 12.03 -0.40
CA GLN A 125 -7.00 13.41 -0.72
C GLN A 125 -8.01 13.51 -1.87
N GLU A 126 -7.86 12.71 -2.92
CA GLU A 126 -8.83 12.60 -4.02
C GLU A 126 -10.19 12.12 -3.51
N HIS A 127 -10.21 11.15 -2.60
CA HIS A 127 -11.44 10.66 -1.98
C HIS A 127 -12.20 11.77 -1.21
N LEU A 128 -11.50 12.72 -0.57
CA LEU A 128 -12.16 13.85 0.10
C LEU A 128 -12.90 14.78 -0.89
N LEU A 129 -12.38 14.94 -2.11
CA LEU A 129 -13.04 15.74 -3.16
C LEU A 129 -14.35 15.10 -3.61
N VAL A 130 -14.34 13.77 -3.74
CA VAL A 130 -15.51 12.94 -4.05
C VAL A 130 -16.57 13.09 -2.96
N VAL A 131 -16.20 12.98 -1.69
CA VAL A 131 -17.13 13.10 -0.56
C VAL A 131 -17.84 14.45 -0.52
N GLY A 132 -17.09 15.54 -0.68
CA GLY A 132 -17.57 16.90 -0.40
C GLY A 132 -18.37 17.59 -1.50
N ARG A 133 -18.25 17.17 -2.77
CA ARG A 133 -18.86 17.90 -3.90
C ARG A 133 -19.67 17.06 -4.89
N GLN A 134 -19.62 15.73 -4.80
CA GLN A 134 -20.27 14.85 -5.76
C GLN A 134 -21.58 14.27 -5.25
N SER A 135 -22.54 14.11 -6.16
CA SER A 135 -23.77 13.33 -5.97
C SER A 135 -23.45 11.85 -5.77
N SER A 136 -24.42 11.08 -5.25
CA SER A 136 -24.25 9.64 -5.02
C SER A 136 -23.90 8.87 -6.30
N LEU A 137 -24.46 9.27 -7.44
CA LEU A 137 -24.19 8.61 -8.72
C LEU A 137 -22.77 8.91 -9.21
N GLU A 138 -22.31 10.15 -9.10
CA GLU A 138 -20.94 10.54 -9.42
C GLU A 138 -19.93 9.82 -8.51
N LYS A 139 -20.23 9.69 -7.21
CA LYS A 139 -19.40 8.94 -6.26
C LYS A 139 -19.22 7.49 -6.68
N ILE A 140 -20.30 6.83 -7.11
CA ILE A 140 -20.26 5.46 -7.62
C ILE A 140 -19.47 5.40 -8.93
N ALA A 141 -19.67 6.35 -9.84
CA ALA A 141 -18.94 6.38 -11.11
C ALA A 141 -17.43 6.52 -10.89
N VAL A 142 -17.00 7.46 -10.04
CA VAL A 142 -15.59 7.63 -9.68
C VAL A 142 -15.02 6.38 -9.02
N PHE A 143 -15.78 5.76 -8.10
CA PHE A 143 -15.36 4.51 -7.47
C PHE A 143 -15.17 3.37 -8.49
N LEU A 144 -16.08 3.20 -9.44
CA LEU A 144 -15.98 2.16 -10.46
C LEU A 144 -14.82 2.40 -11.43
N VAL A 145 -14.53 3.66 -11.77
CA VAL A 145 -13.36 4.02 -12.59
C VAL A 145 -12.06 3.74 -11.83
N ASP A 146 -11.95 4.19 -10.57
CA ASP A 146 -10.78 3.90 -9.72
C ASP A 146 -10.58 2.38 -9.52
N LEU A 147 -11.66 1.60 -9.44
CA LEU A 147 -11.59 0.15 -9.36
C LEU A 147 -11.09 -0.49 -10.66
N ALA A 148 -11.46 0.07 -11.82
CA ALA A 148 -11.06 -0.45 -13.13
C ALA A 148 -9.59 -0.12 -13.48
N ASP A 149 -9.05 0.97 -12.92
CA ASP A 149 -7.67 1.41 -13.13
C ASP A 149 -6.63 0.68 -12.25
N ARG A 150 -7.08 -0.20 -11.35
CA ARG A 150 -6.26 -0.96 -10.40
C ARG A 150 -6.07 -2.41 -10.84
#